data_AF-A0A7Y4IMD2-F1
#
_entry.id   AF-A0A7Y4IMD2-F1
#
_cell.length_a   1.000
_cell.length_b   1.000
_cell.length_c   1.000
_cell.angle_alpha   90.00
_cell.angle_beta   90.00
_cell.angle_gamma   90.00
#
_symmetry.space_group_name_H-M   'P 1'
#
loop_
_entity.id
_entity.type
_entity.pdbx_description
1 polymer ?
#
loop_
_entity_poly.entity_id
_entity_poly.type
_entity_poly.pdbx_seq_one_letter_code
_entity_poly.pdbx_strand_id
1 'polypeptide(L)'
;MTDASAKQHEEDVANRIHVSTKGTTEGGRCLNRHEAAWEPYTCSHRWQAFKHALEDSHLYNWPAYKKLANKRHVRTDARKDYVSKSGTLYPVFPEGYQLLLKAPQQGDWDVAESPINRNFKWDYRKPYIHNGHHVVTNSQLRNAINKLEKKFPNCTLIVRRGLARAGYNLNHKNNMVILPMDRKVAGALNLPRHLITFTYRDHRSYSEHVAKRLDGIMRTYEGELRKYVRKMKEHTKLQHELAKDQIEALSEELYAQITARMSKTERETESPGYAGTLDTLLSGMS
;
A
#
# COMPACT_ATOMS: atom_id res chain seq x y z
N MET A 1 -2.13 -17.35 15.87
CA MET A 1 -2.95 -16.16 16.14
C MET A 1 -3.64 -15.79 14.84
N THR A 2 -4.97 -15.74 14.80
CA THR A 2 -5.72 -15.27 13.64
C THR A 2 -5.44 -13.79 13.40
N ASP A 3 -5.20 -13.39 12.15
CA ASP A 3 -4.99 -11.98 11.78
C ASP A 3 -6.25 -11.19 12.13
N ALA A 4 -6.10 -10.13 12.95
CA ALA A 4 -7.22 -9.28 13.35
C ALA A 4 -7.94 -8.62 12.14
N SER A 5 -7.25 -8.46 11.01
CA SER A 5 -7.85 -8.01 9.75
C SER A 5 -8.72 -9.11 9.12
N ALA A 6 -8.32 -10.38 9.22
CA ALA A 6 -9.12 -11.51 8.72
C ALA A 6 -10.39 -11.70 9.55
N LYS A 7 -10.31 -11.61 10.88
CA LYS A 7 -11.50 -11.67 11.75
C LYS A 7 -12.49 -10.54 11.42
N GLN A 8 -12.00 -9.31 11.26
CA GLN A 8 -12.85 -8.17 10.89
C GLN A 8 -13.49 -8.37 9.51
N HIS A 9 -12.79 -9.01 8.57
CA HIS A 9 -13.34 -9.35 7.27
C HIS A 9 -14.50 -10.37 7.38
N GLU A 10 -14.37 -11.41 8.20
CA GLU A 10 -15.45 -12.37 8.45
C GLU A 10 -16.68 -11.67 9.05
N GLU A 11 -16.48 -10.74 9.99
CA GLU A 11 -17.55 -9.92 10.56
C GLU A 11 -18.22 -9.04 9.50
N ASP A 12 -17.45 -8.41 8.61
CA ASP A 12 -17.97 -7.60 7.52
C ASP A 12 -18.79 -8.43 6.51
N VAL A 13 -18.36 -9.67 6.23
CA VAL A 13 -19.10 -10.63 5.39
C VAL A 13 -20.41 -11.01 6.08
N ALA A 14 -20.37 -11.39 7.36
CA ALA A 14 -21.56 -11.75 8.13
C ALA A 14 -22.58 -10.60 8.20
N ASN A 15 -22.09 -9.35 8.29
CA ASN A 15 -22.91 -8.14 8.30
C ASN A 15 -23.35 -7.66 6.90
N ARG A 16 -23.04 -8.40 5.83
CA ARG A 16 -23.38 -8.09 4.43
C ARG A 16 -22.90 -6.70 3.98
N ILE A 17 -21.75 -6.25 4.48
CA ILE A 17 -21.12 -4.99 4.05
C ILE A 17 -20.03 -5.22 3.01
N HIS A 18 -19.47 -6.43 2.94
CA HIS A 18 -18.47 -6.82 1.97
C HIS A 18 -19.10 -7.18 0.60
N VAL A 19 -18.48 -6.69 -0.48
CA VAL A 19 -18.78 -7.11 -1.86
C VAL A 19 -17.48 -7.37 -2.61
N SER A 20 -17.37 -8.54 -3.24
CA SER A 20 -16.27 -8.88 -4.14
C SER A 20 -16.78 -9.07 -5.56
N THR A 21 -16.15 -8.42 -6.52
CA THR A 21 -16.50 -8.50 -7.94
C THR A 21 -15.32 -9.05 -8.72
N LYS A 22 -15.57 -9.99 -9.63
CA LYS A 22 -14.53 -10.64 -10.45
C LYS A 22 -14.31 -9.88 -11.75
N GLY A 23 -13.07 -9.88 -12.24
CA GLY A 23 -12.68 -9.38 -13.55
C GLY A 23 -12.66 -7.86 -13.71
N THR A 24 -13.03 -7.08 -12.69
CA THR A 24 -13.05 -5.61 -12.72
C THR A 24 -12.44 -5.00 -11.46
N THR A 25 -11.75 -3.87 -11.59
CA THR A 25 -11.18 -3.11 -10.46
C THR A 25 -12.27 -2.41 -9.65
N GLU A 26 -13.44 -2.22 -10.27
CA GLU A 26 -14.56 -1.42 -9.79
C GLU A 26 -15.67 -2.25 -9.13
N GLY A 27 -16.55 -1.59 -8.38
CA GLY A 27 -17.80 -2.16 -7.85
C GLY A 27 -17.64 -3.01 -6.58
N GLY A 28 -16.41 -3.29 -6.15
CA GLY A 28 -16.11 -3.98 -4.90
C GLY A 28 -16.20 -3.07 -3.67
N ARG A 29 -16.40 -3.68 -2.50
CA ARG A 29 -16.51 -3.01 -1.20
C ARG A 29 -15.78 -3.85 -0.16
N CYS A 30 -14.54 -3.49 0.15
CA CYS A 30 -13.74 -4.20 1.13
C CYS A 30 -12.92 -3.23 1.96
N LEU A 31 -13.03 -3.32 3.28
CA LEU A 31 -12.35 -2.44 4.22
C LEU A 31 -11.23 -3.14 4.98
N ASN A 32 -10.78 -4.30 4.47
CA ASN A 32 -9.80 -5.15 5.15
C ASN A 32 -8.76 -5.66 4.15
N ARG A 33 -7.53 -5.76 4.63
CA ARG A 33 -6.47 -6.54 3.99
C ARG A 33 -6.60 -7.98 4.47
N HIS A 34 -7.23 -8.85 3.69
CA HIS A 34 -7.43 -10.26 4.04
C HIS A 34 -6.91 -11.17 2.93
N GLU A 35 -7.15 -10.80 1.66
CA GLU A 35 -6.68 -11.59 0.54
C GLU A 35 -5.24 -11.24 0.17
N ALA A 36 -4.35 -12.23 0.26
CA ALA A 36 -2.96 -12.11 -0.19
C ALA A 36 -2.71 -12.81 -1.53
N ALA A 37 -3.57 -13.73 -1.96
CA ALA A 37 -3.43 -14.38 -3.24
C ALA A 37 -3.63 -13.41 -4.40
N TRP A 38 -2.96 -13.75 -5.49
CA TRP A 38 -3.17 -13.08 -6.76
C TRP A 38 -4.46 -13.61 -7.40
N GLU A 39 -5.53 -12.81 -7.39
CA GLU A 39 -6.80 -13.23 -7.96
C GLU A 39 -7.48 -12.04 -8.65
N PRO A 40 -8.11 -12.21 -9.83
CA PRO A 40 -8.70 -11.12 -10.58
C PRO A 40 -10.05 -10.68 -9.98
N TYR A 41 -10.03 -10.13 -8.77
CA TYR A 41 -11.21 -9.56 -8.13
C TYR A 41 -10.87 -8.37 -7.23
N THR A 42 -11.90 -7.61 -6.89
CA THR A 42 -11.78 -6.30 -6.23
C THR A 42 -11.12 -6.31 -4.85
N CYS A 43 -11.10 -7.45 -4.17
CA CYS A 43 -10.49 -7.66 -2.85
C CYS A 43 -8.99 -8.02 -2.89
N SER A 44 -8.46 -8.46 -4.03
CA SER A 44 -7.03 -8.80 -4.13
C SER A 44 -6.22 -7.53 -4.30
N HIS A 45 -5.57 -7.09 -3.22
CA HIS A 45 -4.71 -5.90 -3.25
C HIS A 45 -3.56 -6.04 -4.23
N ARG A 46 -3.02 -7.26 -4.42
CA ARG A 46 -1.98 -7.50 -5.42
C ARG A 46 -2.55 -7.26 -6.82
N TRP A 47 -3.71 -7.83 -7.13
CA TRP A 47 -4.35 -7.64 -8.43
C TRP A 47 -4.63 -6.18 -8.76
N GLN A 48 -5.14 -5.45 -7.78
CA GLN A 48 -5.40 -4.03 -7.89
C GLN A 48 -4.11 -3.20 -8.09
N ALA A 49 -3.03 -3.52 -7.36
CA ALA A 49 -1.73 -2.85 -7.51
C ALA A 49 -1.12 -3.01 -8.91
N PHE A 50 -1.23 -4.19 -9.52
CA PHE A 50 -0.79 -4.40 -10.91
C PHE A 50 -1.67 -3.67 -11.91
N LYS A 51 -3.00 -3.67 -11.73
CA LYS A 51 -3.88 -2.94 -12.64
C LYS A 51 -3.56 -1.44 -12.57
N HIS A 52 -3.26 -0.90 -11.39
CA HIS A 52 -2.74 0.46 -11.27
C HIS A 52 -1.39 0.62 -11.98
N ALA A 53 -0.45 -0.30 -11.79
CA ALA A 53 0.86 -0.25 -12.42
C ALA A 53 0.81 -0.35 -13.96
N LEU A 54 -0.21 -1.00 -14.53
CA LEU A 54 -0.45 -0.99 -15.98
C LEU A 54 -0.94 0.39 -16.46
N GLU A 55 -1.80 1.05 -15.68
CA GLU A 55 -2.25 2.41 -15.96
C GLU A 55 -1.09 3.40 -15.83
N ASP A 56 -0.20 3.18 -14.85
CA ASP A 56 1.01 3.96 -14.65
C ASP A 56 2.28 3.27 -15.17
N SER A 57 2.18 2.72 -16.38
CA SER A 57 3.21 1.87 -17.01
C SER A 57 4.59 2.52 -17.13
N HIS A 58 4.68 3.84 -17.02
CA HIS A 58 5.94 4.56 -17.14
C HIS A 58 6.88 4.35 -15.93
N LEU A 59 6.34 3.95 -14.77
CA LEU A 59 7.11 3.69 -13.56
C LEU A 59 7.80 2.33 -13.59
N TYR A 60 7.16 1.34 -14.21
CA TYR A 60 7.54 -0.07 -14.15
C TYR A 60 7.92 -0.61 -15.53
N ASN A 61 8.82 0.11 -16.23
CA ASN A 61 9.26 -0.23 -17.58
C ASN A 61 10.77 -0.14 -17.78
N TRP A 62 11.24 -0.71 -18.90
CA TRP A 62 12.67 -0.77 -19.24
C TRP A 62 13.42 0.56 -19.13
N PRO A 63 12.94 1.68 -19.71
CA PRO A 63 13.59 2.97 -19.53
C PRO A 63 13.91 3.35 -18.08
N ALA A 64 13.04 3.02 -17.12
CA ALA A 64 13.24 3.37 -15.71
C ALA A 64 14.44 2.62 -15.09
N TYR A 65 14.62 1.34 -15.40
CA TYR A 65 15.66 0.51 -14.78
C TYR A 65 16.85 0.16 -15.69
N LYS A 66 16.87 0.61 -16.94
CA LYS A 66 17.93 0.35 -17.93
C LYS A 66 19.34 0.61 -17.40
N LYS A 67 19.53 1.62 -16.53
CA LYS A 67 20.84 1.95 -15.95
C LYS A 67 21.44 0.83 -15.09
N LEU A 68 20.64 -0.13 -14.63
CA LEU A 68 21.09 -1.28 -13.85
C LEU A 68 21.56 -2.45 -14.72
N ALA A 69 21.35 -2.39 -16.04
CA ALA A 69 21.73 -3.44 -16.98
C ALA A 69 23.24 -3.45 -17.33
N ASN A 70 23.99 -2.42 -16.94
CA ASN A 70 25.41 -2.28 -17.26
C ASN A 70 26.36 -3.19 -16.45
N LYS A 71 25.82 -4.03 -15.56
CA LYS A 71 26.59 -4.94 -14.69
C LYS A 71 26.14 -6.39 -14.94
N ARG A 72 26.91 -7.36 -14.44
CA ARG A 72 26.48 -8.77 -14.44
C ARG A 72 25.39 -9.04 -13.39
N HIS A 73 25.49 -8.37 -12.23
CA HIS A 73 24.56 -8.52 -11.12
C HIS A 73 24.30 -7.18 -10.43
N VAL A 74 23.12 -7.05 -9.83
CA VAL A 74 22.75 -5.99 -8.89
C VAL A 74 22.87 -6.54 -7.48
N ARG A 75 23.88 -6.10 -6.73
CA ARG A 75 24.01 -6.43 -5.30
C ARG A 75 22.94 -5.71 -4.50
N THR A 76 22.11 -6.48 -3.80
CA THR A 76 21.02 -5.97 -2.97
C THR A 76 21.48 -5.70 -1.54
N ASP A 77 20.59 -5.11 -0.74
CA ASP A 77 20.78 -4.89 0.69
C ASP A 77 20.55 -6.14 1.57
N ALA A 78 20.33 -7.32 0.97
CA ALA A 78 20.28 -8.59 1.69
C ALA A 78 21.58 -8.86 2.47
N ARG A 79 21.49 -9.44 3.67
CA ARG A 79 22.66 -9.83 4.49
C ARG A 79 22.70 -11.34 4.71
N LYS A 80 23.88 -11.94 4.50
CA LYS A 80 24.13 -13.39 4.65
C LYS A 80 24.45 -13.78 6.10
N ASP A 81 25.04 -12.87 6.88
CA ASP A 81 25.61 -13.15 8.21
C ASP A 81 25.03 -12.24 9.30
N TYR A 82 23.72 -12.01 9.29
CA TYR A 82 23.09 -11.25 10.38
C TYR A 82 22.83 -12.16 11.57
N VAL A 83 23.48 -11.87 12.69
CA VAL A 83 23.20 -12.50 13.97
C VAL A 83 21.95 -11.85 14.54
N SER A 84 20.86 -12.60 14.58
CA SER A 84 19.64 -12.16 15.27
C SER A 84 19.90 -11.97 16.77
N LYS A 85 19.00 -11.27 17.47
CA LYS A 85 19.09 -11.12 18.93
C LYS A 85 19.12 -12.47 19.68
N SER A 86 18.65 -13.56 19.05
CA SER A 86 18.70 -14.93 19.58
C SER A 86 19.98 -15.69 19.20
N GLY A 87 20.99 -15.04 18.62
CA GLY A 87 22.26 -15.67 18.25
C GLY A 87 22.19 -16.53 16.97
N THR A 88 21.04 -16.61 16.33
CA THR A 88 20.83 -17.45 15.16
C THR A 88 21.31 -16.75 13.88
N LEU A 89 22.13 -17.45 13.10
CA LEU A 89 22.77 -16.97 11.87
C LEU A 89 22.01 -17.52 10.66
N TYR A 90 21.17 -16.68 10.07
CA TYR A 90 20.49 -16.99 8.81
C TYR A 90 20.60 -15.78 7.88
N PRO A 91 20.51 -15.96 6.55
CA PRO A 91 20.22 -14.85 5.66
C PRO A 91 18.97 -14.13 6.17
N VAL A 92 19.10 -12.87 6.58
CA VAL A 92 17.95 -12.11 7.06
C VAL A 92 17.47 -11.20 5.96
N PHE A 93 16.45 -11.67 5.27
CA PHE A 93 15.69 -10.96 4.27
C PHE A 93 14.38 -11.71 4.00
N PRO A 94 13.38 -11.09 3.37
CA PRO A 94 12.14 -11.77 2.99
C PRO A 94 12.43 -13.01 2.14
N GLU A 95 11.62 -14.05 2.29
CA GLU A 95 11.74 -15.26 1.48
C GLU A 95 11.80 -14.93 -0.03
N GLY A 96 12.77 -15.52 -0.72
CA GLY A 96 13.02 -15.31 -2.15
C GLY A 96 13.74 -14.01 -2.53
N TYR A 97 14.03 -13.11 -1.58
CA TYR A 97 14.97 -12.02 -1.81
C TYR A 97 16.38 -12.57 -1.97
N GLN A 98 17.24 -11.95 -2.79
CA GLN A 98 18.54 -12.50 -3.15
C GLN A 98 19.65 -11.49 -2.92
N LEU A 99 20.82 -11.95 -2.48
CA LEU A 99 22.02 -11.10 -2.32
C LEU A 99 22.49 -10.48 -3.64
N LEU A 100 22.41 -11.26 -4.72
CA LEU A 100 22.79 -10.85 -6.06
C LEU A 100 21.61 -11.12 -6.98
N LEU A 101 20.92 -10.06 -7.42
CA LEU A 101 19.97 -10.17 -8.51
C LEU A 101 20.74 -10.18 -9.83
N LYS A 102 20.31 -10.99 -10.78
CA LYS A 102 20.80 -10.86 -12.17
C LYS A 102 20.48 -9.45 -12.66
N ALA A 103 21.43 -8.81 -13.32
CA ALA A 103 21.15 -7.52 -13.93
C ALA A 103 20.01 -7.65 -14.95
N PRO A 104 19.06 -6.69 -14.96
CA PRO A 104 17.88 -6.81 -15.78
C PRO A 104 18.20 -6.68 -17.27
N GLN A 105 17.51 -7.46 -18.09
CA GLN A 105 17.37 -7.22 -19.51
C GLN A 105 16.07 -6.44 -19.79
N GLN A 106 15.90 -5.97 -21.02
CA GLN A 106 14.65 -5.33 -21.42
C GLN A 106 13.46 -6.27 -21.20
N GLY A 107 12.45 -5.78 -20.48
CA GLY A 107 11.24 -6.55 -20.16
C GLY A 107 11.33 -7.41 -18.90
N ASP A 108 12.53 -7.67 -18.36
CA ASP A 108 12.69 -8.57 -17.19
C ASP A 108 11.91 -8.09 -15.96
N TRP A 109 11.88 -6.78 -15.75
CA TRP A 109 11.26 -6.16 -14.59
C TRP A 109 10.03 -5.33 -14.96
N ASP A 110 9.56 -5.40 -16.21
CA ASP A 110 8.35 -4.67 -16.60
C ASP A 110 7.15 -5.26 -15.85
N VAL A 111 6.16 -4.42 -15.53
CA VAL A 111 4.82 -4.88 -15.14
C VAL A 111 3.93 -4.80 -16.37
N ALA A 112 3.54 -5.95 -16.92
CA ALA A 112 2.83 -6.00 -18.20
C ALA A 112 1.78 -7.11 -18.23
N GLU A 113 0.72 -6.89 -19.01
CA GLU A 113 -0.26 -7.93 -19.36
C GLU A 113 0.29 -8.79 -20.51
N SER A 114 1.32 -9.58 -20.23
CA SER A 114 1.93 -10.50 -21.20
C SER A 114 2.05 -11.90 -20.60
N PRO A 115 1.73 -12.97 -21.34
CA PRO A 115 1.94 -14.33 -20.85
C PRO A 115 3.43 -14.68 -20.70
N ILE A 116 4.31 -13.97 -21.41
CA ILE A 116 5.76 -14.17 -21.37
C ILE A 116 6.36 -13.39 -20.18
N ASN A 117 5.86 -12.18 -19.92
CA ASN A 117 6.28 -11.42 -18.75
C ASN A 117 5.51 -11.86 -17.50
N ARG A 118 6.21 -12.56 -16.61
CA ARG A 118 5.63 -13.12 -15.40
C ARG A 118 5.82 -12.28 -14.14
N ASN A 119 6.55 -11.17 -14.26
CA ASN A 119 6.96 -10.36 -13.12
C ASN A 119 5.76 -9.79 -12.35
N PHE A 120 5.85 -9.76 -11.01
CA PHE A 120 4.80 -9.36 -10.05
C PHE A 120 3.52 -10.21 -10.01
N LYS A 121 3.06 -10.72 -11.16
CA LYS A 121 1.82 -11.50 -11.29
C LYS A 121 2.02 -12.96 -10.90
N TRP A 122 3.04 -13.61 -11.46
CA TRP A 122 3.30 -15.05 -11.27
C TRP A 122 4.72 -15.33 -10.75
N ASP A 123 5.64 -14.38 -10.88
CA ASP A 123 7.00 -14.47 -10.35
C ASP A 123 7.21 -13.41 -9.26
N TYR A 124 7.36 -13.89 -8.03
CA TYR A 124 7.65 -13.07 -6.86
C TYR A 124 9.14 -12.74 -6.71
N ARG A 125 10.05 -13.41 -7.42
CA ARG A 125 11.49 -13.29 -7.17
C ARG A 125 12.14 -12.05 -7.82
N LYS A 126 11.40 -11.32 -8.65
CA LYS A 126 11.88 -10.16 -9.40
C LYS A 126 11.03 -8.92 -9.12
N PRO A 127 11.68 -7.75 -9.10
CA PRO A 127 12.32 -7.20 -7.91
C PRO A 127 11.33 -6.68 -6.84
N TYR A 128 10.03 -6.91 -7.06
CA TYR A 128 8.92 -6.38 -6.32
C TYR A 128 8.39 -7.31 -5.23
N ILE A 129 8.64 -8.63 -5.28
CA ILE A 129 8.22 -9.61 -4.24
C ILE A 129 6.73 -9.52 -3.90
N HIS A 130 5.90 -9.34 -4.94
CA HIS A 130 4.46 -9.15 -4.81
C HIS A 130 4.06 -8.04 -3.79
N ASN A 131 4.90 -7.02 -3.61
CA ASN A 131 4.64 -5.91 -2.67
C ASN A 131 3.71 -4.87 -3.27
N GLY A 132 2.44 -5.23 -3.44
CA GLY A 132 1.36 -4.25 -3.51
C GLY A 132 1.17 -3.63 -2.13
N HIS A 133 1.37 -2.32 -2.03
CA HIS A 133 1.35 -1.55 -0.79
C HIS A 133 0.15 -0.59 -0.79
N HIS A 134 -0.60 -0.55 0.31
CA HIS A 134 -1.68 0.42 0.51
C HIS A 134 -1.10 1.80 0.82
N VAL A 135 -1.48 2.86 0.10
CA VAL A 135 -1.01 4.21 0.42
C VAL A 135 -1.72 4.76 1.68
N VAL A 136 -3.04 4.63 1.76
CA VAL A 136 -3.80 4.69 3.01
C VAL A 136 -3.90 3.28 3.59
N THR A 137 -3.12 3.02 4.63
CA THR A 137 -2.94 1.65 5.14
C THR A 137 -4.16 1.12 5.92
N ASN A 138 -4.38 -0.19 5.83
CA ASN A 138 -5.42 -0.91 6.58
C ASN A 138 -5.38 -0.60 8.08
N SER A 139 -4.19 -0.61 8.67
CA SER A 139 -4.00 -0.38 10.10
C SER A 139 -4.40 1.03 10.51
N GLN A 140 -4.00 2.05 9.76
CA GLN A 140 -4.34 3.43 10.09
C GLN A 140 -5.82 3.73 9.88
N LEU A 141 -6.44 3.22 8.80
CA LEU A 141 -7.89 3.36 8.62
C LEU A 141 -8.67 2.69 9.76
N ARG A 142 -8.33 1.45 10.11
CA ARG A 142 -8.97 0.73 11.23
C ARG A 142 -8.80 1.47 12.54
N ASN A 143 -7.58 1.97 12.83
CA ASN A 143 -7.32 2.74 14.04
C ASN A 143 -8.15 4.02 14.09
N ALA A 144 -8.27 4.74 12.98
CA ALA A 144 -9.06 5.97 12.89
C ALA A 144 -10.55 5.70 13.16
N ILE A 145 -11.11 4.61 12.62
CA ILE A 145 -12.49 4.18 12.90
C ILE A 145 -12.64 3.78 14.38
N ASN A 146 -11.73 2.98 14.92
CA ASN A 146 -11.77 2.51 16.31
C ASN A 146 -11.64 3.65 17.34
N LYS A 147 -11.02 4.79 16.98
CA LYS A 147 -11.01 5.98 17.83
C LYS A 147 -12.42 6.57 18.03
N LEU A 148 -13.31 6.45 17.04
CA LEU A 148 -14.70 6.88 17.15
C LEU A 148 -15.49 5.97 18.10
N GLU A 149 -15.23 4.66 18.08
CA GLU A 149 -15.87 3.67 18.97
C GLU A 149 -15.74 4.06 20.45
N LYS A 150 -14.57 4.57 20.84
CA LYS A 150 -14.31 5.03 22.22
C LYS A 150 -15.21 6.19 22.66
N LYS A 151 -15.72 6.97 21.71
CA LYS A 151 -16.59 8.14 21.95
C LYS A 151 -18.07 7.82 21.74
N PHE A 152 -18.36 6.91 20.81
CA PHE A 152 -19.70 6.49 20.43
C PHE A 152 -19.74 4.96 20.37
N PRO A 153 -20.22 4.29 21.43
CA PRO A 153 -20.32 2.83 21.45
C PRO A 153 -21.11 2.29 20.26
N ASN A 154 -20.65 1.19 19.69
CA ASN A 154 -21.18 0.49 18.52
C ASN A 154 -21.11 1.28 17.19
N CYS A 155 -20.35 2.38 17.11
CA CYS A 155 -20.29 3.17 15.87
C CYS A 155 -19.36 2.59 14.81
N THR A 156 -18.46 1.66 15.15
CA THR A 156 -17.54 1.02 14.20
C THR A 156 -18.31 0.39 13.04
N LEU A 157 -19.36 -0.39 13.33
CA LEU A 157 -20.19 -1.01 12.30
C LEU A 157 -20.94 0.04 11.46
N ILE A 158 -21.38 1.15 12.07
CA ILE A 158 -22.06 2.26 11.36
C ILE A 158 -21.11 2.90 10.35
N VAL A 159 -19.89 3.25 10.78
CA VAL A 159 -18.87 3.86 9.91
C VAL A 159 -18.50 2.92 8.77
N ARG A 160 -18.21 1.65 9.09
CA ARG A 160 -17.82 0.64 8.10
C ARG A 160 -18.92 0.36 7.08
N ARG A 161 -20.16 0.16 7.55
CA ARG A 161 -21.33 -0.02 6.67
C ARG A 161 -21.54 1.21 5.79
N GLY A 162 -21.35 2.40 6.34
CA GLY A 162 -21.41 3.65 5.63
C GLY A 162 -20.42 3.75 4.48
N LEU A 163 -19.13 3.59 4.78
CA LEU A 163 -18.05 3.60 3.77
C LEU A 163 -18.27 2.53 2.71
N ALA A 164 -18.63 1.31 3.11
CA ALA A 164 -18.94 0.23 2.17
C ALA A 164 -20.14 0.57 1.27
N ARG A 165 -21.23 1.13 1.83
CA ARG A 165 -22.40 1.57 1.06
C ARG A 165 -22.06 2.68 0.05
N ALA A 166 -21.18 3.60 0.44
CA ALA A 166 -20.65 4.62 -0.44
C ALA A 166 -19.75 4.04 -1.55
N GLY A 167 -19.40 2.76 -1.48
CA GLY A 167 -18.57 2.10 -2.48
C GLY A 167 -17.07 2.13 -2.19
N TYR A 168 -16.65 2.55 -0.99
CA TYR A 168 -15.24 2.62 -0.66
C TYR A 168 -14.63 1.20 -0.57
N ASN A 169 -13.48 1.03 -1.20
CA ASN A 169 -12.70 -0.20 -1.19
C ASN A 169 -11.25 0.11 -0.88
N LEU A 170 -10.79 -0.32 0.30
CA LEU A 170 -9.41 -0.18 0.75
C LEU A 170 -8.42 -0.79 -0.24
N ASN A 171 -8.80 -1.86 -0.93
CA ASN A 171 -7.92 -2.56 -1.89
C ASN A 171 -8.01 -1.95 -3.30
N HIS A 172 -8.81 -0.92 -3.52
CA HIS A 172 -8.97 -0.30 -4.84
C HIS A 172 -7.64 0.18 -5.41
N LYS A 173 -7.44 0.06 -6.73
CA LYS A 173 -6.18 0.37 -7.42
C LYS A 173 -5.60 1.75 -7.06
N ASN A 174 -6.45 2.78 -6.92
CA ASN A 174 -6.02 4.15 -6.56
C ASN A 174 -5.39 4.22 -5.16
N ASN A 175 -5.68 3.26 -4.27
CA ASN A 175 -5.06 3.15 -2.96
C ASN A 175 -3.85 2.19 -2.94
N MET A 176 -3.39 1.72 -4.10
CA MET A 176 -2.33 0.73 -4.23
C MET A 176 -1.13 1.28 -5.01
N VAL A 177 0.07 0.88 -4.58
CA VAL A 177 1.32 1.13 -5.31
C VAL A 177 2.24 -0.10 -5.21
N ILE A 178 3.02 -0.40 -6.25
CA ILE A 178 4.04 -1.45 -6.17
C ILE A 178 5.33 -0.82 -5.66
N LEU A 179 5.82 -1.28 -4.51
CA LEU A 179 7.08 -0.78 -3.95
C LEU A 179 8.21 -1.81 -4.13
N PRO A 180 9.36 -1.41 -4.68
CA PRO A 180 10.55 -2.24 -4.70
C PRO A 180 11.08 -2.49 -3.28
N MET A 181 11.78 -3.62 -3.11
CA MET A 181 12.39 -3.96 -1.82
C MET A 181 13.81 -3.43 -1.69
N ASP A 182 14.56 -3.42 -2.80
CA ASP A 182 15.96 -3.04 -2.83
C ASP A 182 16.16 -1.56 -3.09
N ARG A 183 17.17 -1.00 -2.44
CA ARG A 183 17.61 0.38 -2.62
C ARG A 183 17.96 0.76 -4.05
N LYS A 184 18.74 -0.07 -4.75
CA LYS A 184 19.22 0.26 -6.10
C LYS A 184 18.10 0.16 -7.11
N VAL A 185 17.20 -0.81 -6.92
CA VAL A 185 15.97 -0.94 -7.71
C VAL A 185 15.09 0.27 -7.47
N ALA A 186 14.85 0.64 -6.22
CA ALA A 186 14.07 1.80 -5.81
C ALA A 186 14.60 3.10 -6.41
N GLY A 187 15.91 3.36 -6.28
CA GLY A 187 16.55 4.53 -6.88
C GLY A 187 16.65 4.48 -8.41
N ALA A 188 16.41 3.32 -9.04
CA ALA A 188 16.27 3.25 -10.49
C ALA A 188 14.86 3.59 -10.94
N LEU A 189 13.86 3.02 -10.29
CA LEU A 189 12.46 3.29 -10.56
C LEU A 189 11.99 4.66 -10.06
N ASN A 190 12.81 5.32 -9.24
CA ASN A 190 12.48 6.58 -8.58
C ASN A 190 11.26 6.45 -7.67
N LEU A 191 11.20 5.33 -6.95
CA LEU A 191 10.13 4.99 -6.01
C LEU A 191 10.75 4.70 -4.65
N PRO A 192 10.06 4.99 -3.54
CA PRO A 192 10.51 4.57 -2.22
C PRO A 192 10.54 3.05 -2.14
N ARG A 193 11.50 2.54 -1.37
CA ARG A 193 11.54 1.11 -1.04
C ARG A 193 10.64 0.79 0.15
N HIS A 194 10.06 -0.40 0.16
CA HIS A 194 9.23 -0.90 1.26
C HIS A 194 10.05 -1.37 2.48
N LEU A 195 11.30 -1.80 2.29
CA LEU A 195 12.17 -2.18 3.42
C LEU A 195 12.91 -0.96 3.94
N ILE A 196 12.74 -0.51 5.18
CA ILE A 196 13.66 0.47 5.79
C ILE A 196 15.00 -0.18 6.12
N THR A 197 14.98 -1.41 6.61
CA THR A 197 16.16 -2.27 6.73
C THR A 197 15.80 -3.64 6.15
N PHE A 198 16.77 -4.55 6.02
CA PHE A 198 16.49 -5.90 5.54
C PHE A 198 15.49 -6.70 6.41
N THR A 199 15.21 -6.24 7.65
CA THR A 199 14.16 -6.78 8.55
C THR A 199 12.98 -5.86 8.81
N TYR A 200 13.13 -4.55 8.61
CA TYR A 200 12.18 -3.56 9.09
C TYR A 200 11.41 -2.95 7.92
N ARG A 201 10.08 -3.03 7.98
CA ARG A 201 9.14 -2.51 6.97
C ARG A 201 8.18 -1.46 7.53
N ASP A 202 8.33 -1.13 8.81
CA ASP A 202 7.40 -0.24 9.48
C ASP A 202 7.83 1.21 9.22
N HIS A 203 6.99 1.94 8.50
CA HIS A 203 7.20 3.33 8.11
C HIS A 203 6.48 4.23 9.08
N ARG A 204 7.14 4.55 10.19
CA ARG A 204 6.52 5.22 11.34
C ARG A 204 6.10 6.64 10.99
N SER A 205 7.00 7.44 10.42
CA SER A 205 6.73 8.83 10.07
C SER A 205 5.64 8.92 9.01
N TYR A 206 5.69 8.05 8.01
CA TYR A 206 4.62 7.91 7.01
C TYR A 206 3.28 7.55 7.64
N SER A 207 3.27 6.53 8.50
CA SER A 207 2.07 6.07 9.21
C SER A 207 1.46 7.16 10.09
N GLU A 208 2.29 7.94 10.80
CA GLU A 208 1.86 9.06 11.63
C GLU A 208 1.24 10.19 10.78
N HIS A 209 1.83 10.50 9.62
CA HIS A 209 1.27 11.45 8.67
C HIS A 209 -0.12 11.01 8.17
N VAL A 210 -0.22 9.77 7.67
CA VAL A 210 -1.50 9.19 7.19
C VAL A 210 -2.54 9.20 8.32
N ALA A 211 -2.14 8.82 9.54
CA ALA A 211 -3.02 8.82 10.71
C ALA A 211 -3.55 10.23 11.03
N LYS A 212 -2.69 11.26 10.98
CA LYS A 212 -3.11 12.66 11.21
C LYS A 212 -4.12 13.14 10.18
N ARG A 213 -3.93 12.78 8.90
CA ARG A 213 -4.86 13.11 7.82
C ARG A 213 -6.21 12.41 7.99
N LEU A 214 -6.19 11.10 8.27
CA LEU A 214 -7.39 10.32 8.58
C LEU A 214 -8.13 10.86 9.82
N ASP A 215 -7.42 11.29 10.86
CA ASP A 215 -8.03 11.91 12.05
C ASP A 215 -8.75 13.22 11.69
N GLY A 216 -8.26 13.99 10.71
CA GLY A 216 -8.97 15.14 10.15
C GLY A 216 -10.31 14.74 9.52
N ILE A 217 -10.29 13.72 8.65
CA ILE A 217 -11.48 13.20 7.97
C ILE A 217 -12.49 12.65 9.00
N MET A 218 -12.03 11.83 9.94
CA MET A 218 -12.89 11.22 10.97
C MET A 218 -13.45 12.23 11.96
N ARG A 219 -12.79 13.38 12.19
CA ARG A 219 -13.37 14.48 13.00
C ARG A 219 -14.58 15.12 12.32
N THR A 220 -14.55 15.28 11.00
CA THR A 220 -15.71 15.74 10.24
C THR A 220 -16.88 14.77 10.42
N TYR A 221 -16.58 13.47 10.27
CA TYR A 221 -17.57 12.41 10.45
C TYR A 221 -18.08 12.29 11.91
N GLU A 222 -17.22 12.49 12.91
CA GLU A 222 -17.59 12.57 14.33
C GLU A 222 -18.63 13.66 14.59
N GLY A 223 -18.51 14.82 13.92
CA GLY A 223 -19.50 15.89 14.00
C GLY A 223 -20.90 15.41 13.60
N GLU A 224 -20.99 14.60 12.55
CA GLU A 224 -22.23 14.00 12.06
C GLU A 224 -22.74 12.88 12.99
N LEU A 225 -21.86 12.01 13.49
CA LEU A 225 -22.23 11.01 14.50
C LEU A 225 -22.80 11.67 15.76
N ARG A 226 -22.20 12.77 16.22
CA ARG A 226 -22.67 13.51 17.39
C ARG A 226 -24.07 14.09 17.16
N LYS A 227 -24.36 14.61 15.96
CA LYS A 227 -25.70 15.08 15.57
C LYS A 227 -26.70 13.92 15.53
N TYR A 228 -26.31 12.79 14.95
CA TYR A 228 -27.10 11.56 14.86
C TYR A 228 -27.47 11.03 16.26
N VAL A 229 -26.50 10.94 17.18
CA VAL A 229 -26.73 10.42 18.54
C VAL A 229 -27.52 11.41 19.41
N ARG A 230 -27.34 12.73 19.24
CA ARG A 230 -28.03 13.75 20.06
C ARG A 230 -29.48 14.02 19.64
N LYS A 231 -29.91 13.63 18.43
CA LYS A 231 -31.26 13.94 17.92
C LYS A 231 -32.16 12.72 17.89
N MET A 232 -33.21 12.79 18.72
CA MET A 232 -34.50 12.11 18.56
C MET A 232 -35.25 12.57 17.28
N LYS A 233 -34.64 12.49 16.09
CA LYS A 233 -35.32 12.80 14.83
C LYS A 233 -35.08 11.67 13.83
N GLU A 234 -36.16 11.21 13.22
CA GLU A 234 -36.27 9.92 12.51
C GLU A 234 -35.26 9.70 11.36
N HIS A 235 -34.61 10.72 10.77
CA HIS A 235 -33.74 10.50 9.61
C HIS A 235 -32.52 11.44 9.52
N THR A 236 -31.54 11.34 10.42
CA THR A 236 -30.23 11.98 10.17
C THR A 236 -29.43 11.12 9.18
N LYS A 237 -29.29 11.58 7.93
CA LYS A 237 -28.45 10.92 6.92
C LYS A 237 -26.98 11.25 7.19
N LEU A 238 -26.19 10.25 7.55
CA LEU A 238 -24.74 10.38 7.70
C LEU A 238 -24.07 10.59 6.33
N GLN A 239 -23.09 11.50 6.26
CA GLN A 239 -22.37 11.83 5.02
C GLN A 239 -21.23 10.84 4.75
N HIS A 240 -21.58 9.58 4.50
CA HIS A 240 -20.57 8.55 4.25
C HIS A 240 -19.84 8.74 2.92
N GLU A 241 -20.54 9.28 1.92
CA GLU A 241 -20.00 9.59 0.59
C GLU A 241 -18.89 10.64 0.69
N LEU A 242 -19.09 11.69 1.50
CA LEU A 242 -18.06 12.70 1.73
C LEU A 242 -16.80 12.10 2.38
N ALA A 243 -16.97 11.24 3.38
CA ALA A 243 -15.84 10.59 4.03
C ALA A 243 -15.07 9.67 3.07
N LYS A 244 -15.79 8.94 2.19
CA LYS A 244 -15.18 8.16 1.11
C LYS A 244 -14.36 9.05 0.19
N ASP A 245 -14.96 10.10 -0.36
CA ASP A 245 -14.32 10.96 -1.36
C ASP A 245 -13.06 11.63 -0.78
N GLN A 246 -13.10 12.02 0.51
CA GLN A 246 -11.92 12.55 1.20
C GLN A 246 -10.81 11.52 1.41
N ILE A 247 -11.14 10.24 1.65
CA ILE A 247 -10.13 9.17 1.78
C ILE A 247 -9.53 8.82 0.41
N GLU A 248 -10.35 8.81 -0.64
CA GLU A 248 -9.88 8.60 -2.02
C GLU A 248 -8.97 9.74 -2.46
N ALA A 249 -9.37 10.99 -2.22
CA ALA A 249 -8.51 12.16 -2.48
C ALA A 249 -7.19 12.11 -1.70
N LEU A 250 -7.20 11.67 -0.44
CA LEU A 250 -5.98 11.43 0.33
C LEU A 250 -5.10 10.34 -0.31
N SER A 251 -5.72 9.28 -0.84
CA SER A 251 -4.98 8.20 -1.51
C SER A 251 -4.28 8.71 -2.77
N GLU A 252 -4.98 9.50 -3.58
CA GLU A 252 -4.43 10.12 -4.79
C GLU A 252 -3.29 11.10 -4.49
N GLU A 253 -3.45 11.94 -3.46
CA GLU A 253 -2.41 12.87 -3.02
C GLU A 253 -1.15 12.11 -2.56
N LEU A 254 -1.31 11.10 -1.72
CA LEU A 254 -0.19 10.28 -1.24
C LEU A 254 0.47 9.50 -2.37
N TYR A 255 -0.32 8.95 -3.30
CA TYR A 255 0.21 8.28 -4.48
C TYR A 255 1.07 9.23 -5.31
N ALA A 256 0.57 10.43 -5.61
CA ALA A 256 1.31 11.45 -6.33
C ALA A 256 2.61 11.84 -5.62
N GLN A 257 2.62 11.93 -4.29
CA GLN A 257 3.85 12.18 -3.51
C GLN A 257 4.84 11.00 -3.60
N ILE A 258 4.34 9.77 -3.55
CA ILE A 258 5.16 8.55 -3.63
C ILE A 258 5.80 8.38 -5.01
N THR A 259 5.07 8.75 -6.07
CA THR A 259 5.51 8.59 -7.47
C THR A 259 6.09 9.87 -8.06
N ALA A 260 6.04 10.99 -7.33
CA ALA A 260 6.69 12.23 -7.70
C ALA A 260 8.17 11.96 -7.96
N ARG A 261 8.60 12.23 -9.20
CA ARG A 261 9.97 11.97 -9.60
C ARG A 261 10.92 12.88 -8.83
N MET A 262 11.91 12.32 -8.13
CA MET A 262 13.14 13.06 -7.81
C MET A 262 13.72 13.65 -9.10
N SER A 263 14.13 14.90 -9.04
CA SER A 263 14.79 15.64 -10.12
C SER A 263 16.08 14.94 -10.56
N LYS A 264 16.54 15.22 -11.79
CA LYS A 264 17.81 14.69 -12.31
C LYS A 264 18.99 15.04 -11.41
N THR A 265 18.98 16.25 -10.85
CA THR A 265 19.99 16.75 -9.93
C THR A 265 20.02 15.90 -8.66
N GLU A 266 18.88 15.67 -7.99
CA GLU A 266 18.81 14.81 -6.80
C GLU A 266 19.30 13.38 -7.08
N ARG A 267 19.05 12.86 -8.30
CA ARG A 267 19.55 11.54 -8.74
C ARG A 267 21.07 11.47 -8.95
N GLU A 268 21.72 12.60 -9.24
CA GLU A 268 23.13 12.68 -9.62
C GLU A 268 24.02 13.24 -8.49
N THR A 269 23.46 14.05 -7.59
CA THR A 269 24.16 14.65 -6.43
C THR A 269 24.15 13.75 -5.19
N GLU A 270 23.25 12.76 -5.10
CA GLU A 270 23.34 11.76 -4.04
C GLU A 270 24.55 10.83 -4.25
N SER A 271 25.59 11.06 -3.44
CA SER A 271 26.58 10.06 -3.05
C SER A 271 25.91 8.71 -2.68
N PRO A 272 26.60 7.56 -2.78
CA PRO A 272 26.01 6.26 -3.11
C PRO A 272 24.98 5.77 -2.08
N GLY A 273 23.72 6.14 -2.25
CA GLY A 273 22.67 5.64 -1.40
C GLY A 273 21.41 6.48 -1.39
N TYR A 274 20.60 6.35 -2.43
CA TYR A 274 19.17 6.63 -2.34
C TYR A 274 18.60 5.92 -1.10
N ALA A 275 18.35 6.61 0.00
CA ALA A 275 17.77 6.00 1.19
C ALA A 275 16.23 6.01 1.15
N GLY A 276 15.66 6.43 0.02
CA GLY A 276 14.24 6.70 -0.16
C GLY A 276 13.38 5.55 0.30
N THR A 277 12.78 5.72 1.48
CA THR A 277 11.70 4.92 2.03
C THR A 277 10.46 5.80 2.10
N LEU A 278 9.31 5.25 2.47
CA LEU A 278 8.13 6.07 2.70
C LEU A 278 8.35 7.14 3.79
N ASP A 279 9.21 6.90 4.78
CA ASP A 279 9.49 7.86 5.85
C ASP A 279 10.31 9.07 5.37
N THR A 280 11.23 8.86 4.43
CA THR A 280 12.08 9.96 3.92
C THR A 280 11.33 10.87 2.95
N LEU A 281 10.22 10.43 2.35
CA LEU A 281 9.40 11.28 1.48
C LEU A 281 8.93 12.53 2.20
N LEU A 282 8.50 12.39 3.46
CA LEU A 282 7.90 13.47 4.24
C LEU A 282 8.91 14.51 4.74
N SER A 283 10.18 14.12 4.90
CA SER A 283 11.23 15.05 5.35
C SER A 283 11.64 16.07 4.28
N GLY A 284 11.29 15.84 3.00
CA GLY A 284 11.56 16.77 1.90
C GLY A 284 10.41 17.73 1.58
N MET A 285 9.29 17.66 2.31
CA MET A 285 8.07 18.44 2.05
C MET A 285 7.81 19.55 3.08
N SER A 286 8.76 19.82 3.98
CA SER A 286 8.68 20.89 4.99
C SER A 286 9.21 22.21 4.47
#